data_AF-A0A1G1C6L6-F1
#
_entry.id   AF-A0A1G1C6L6-F1
#
_cell.length_a   1.000
_cell.length_b   1.000
_cell.length_c   1.000
_cell.angle_alpha   90.00
_cell.angle_beta   90.00
_cell.angle_gamma   90.00
#
_symmetry.space_group_name_H-M   'P 1'
#
loop_
_entity.id
_entity.type
_entity.pdbx_description
1 polymer ?
#
loop_
_entity_poly.entity_id
_entity_poly.type
_entity_poly.pdbx_seq_one_letter_code
_entity_poly.pdbx_strand_id
1 'polypeptide(L)'
;MTSSLSFPLVLALSVAVSATAFGAEDWIQDRAGTPCCPTRLKPGGWINIVSVGGPTMAGAGASQPGVSYQAQMMAALRAEFPGAGMGNPLVTGGAGSWWGAFAAARGQAVYGQHLPGAIMFCDLATDDTGSSEADVCAALEGLVRSVWGPYSITDLVFLYGLTKDQLEVYKQGGLPPVVQWHEKIAAHYGIPSVNMGQYVAKKIIAGELTFEEFSKDGVHPTDRGHALYAEAIKPLLARAKANGKPDQDAPKRPLPAPLMPGFMDKAQCVAYELAKLDANWRLGQTSPVAPFRHVAVSDVPGATLTLKFKGDQAGLFDAVGPDTGDLECSVDNGAWQALPVFDKDCPAGMRSATRCVVRALDPAQWHELRLRVAEKQPEGSKGRFCRIGVLLVNGDLEDPYAGMSPLQRLDAMYAGMDPLKYTARPDRWALIPKSMARLREGGTIKVVLLGDSIMNQTCHSGFELLVQRMYPNVKIDKVASVRGSTGCWWYKDENRVEEYVLKHNPDLLMIGGISQRDDVDSIREVIHQVRSKQQPEILLITPAFGAEGSNHITKWTCEIDPNGTDYRANLMRLAAEEKCEFLDMTAPWWQYVLDSGKTYGWFRGDAVHANERGTQILARVLEKYFAPKE
;
A
#
# COMPACT_ATOMS: atom_id res chain seq x y z
N MET A 1 13.20 64.99 -72.27
CA MET A 1 13.42 65.02 -70.80
C MET A 1 12.09 65.43 -70.19
N THR A 2 11.40 64.71 -69.31
CA THR A 2 11.45 63.35 -68.72
C THR A 2 10.16 63.32 -67.89
N SER A 3 9.39 62.25 -68.02
CA SER A 3 8.07 62.06 -67.43
C SER A 3 8.11 61.87 -65.91
N SER A 4 7.01 62.17 -65.23
CA SER A 4 6.66 61.55 -63.95
C SER A 4 5.16 61.24 -63.92
N LEU A 5 4.83 59.96 -64.06
CA LEU A 5 3.52 59.40 -63.75
C LEU A 5 3.46 59.06 -62.25
N SER A 6 2.38 59.46 -61.59
CA SER A 6 2.09 59.16 -60.20
C SER A 6 1.14 57.96 -60.11
N PHE A 7 1.51 56.92 -59.36
CA PHE A 7 0.63 55.80 -58.97
C PHE A 7 0.24 55.95 -57.49
N PRO A 8 -1.02 55.70 -57.10
CA PRO A 8 -1.40 55.68 -55.70
C PRO A 8 -1.06 54.31 -55.08
N LEU A 9 -0.37 54.36 -53.94
CA LEU A 9 -0.01 53.20 -53.12
C LEU A 9 -1.24 52.78 -52.30
N VAL A 10 -1.79 51.59 -52.56
CA VAL A 10 -2.81 50.95 -51.71
C VAL A 10 -2.10 50.31 -50.53
N LEU A 11 -2.32 50.84 -49.33
CA LEU A 11 -1.79 50.29 -48.08
C LEU A 11 -2.68 49.13 -47.62
N ALA A 12 -2.23 47.89 -47.81
CA ALA A 12 -2.87 46.72 -47.23
C ALA A 12 -2.51 46.62 -45.75
N LEU A 13 -3.46 46.89 -44.85
CA LEU A 13 -3.33 46.59 -43.42
C LEU A 13 -3.45 45.06 -43.24
N SER A 14 -2.32 44.39 -43.04
CA SER A 14 -2.29 43.03 -42.50
C SER A 14 -2.52 43.11 -40.98
N VAL A 15 -3.72 42.75 -40.54
CA VAL A 15 -3.98 42.47 -39.12
C VAL A 15 -3.28 41.16 -38.79
N ALA A 16 -2.07 41.24 -38.25
CA ALA A 16 -1.41 40.10 -37.63
C ALA A 16 -2.19 39.75 -36.36
N VAL A 17 -3.03 38.73 -36.43
CA VAL A 17 -3.57 38.06 -35.24
C VAL A 17 -2.38 37.45 -34.53
N SER A 18 -1.92 38.07 -33.44
CA SER A 18 -0.95 37.43 -32.54
C SER A 18 -1.61 36.17 -32.00
N ALA A 19 -1.11 35.00 -32.40
CA ALA A 19 -1.42 33.76 -31.73
C ALA A 19 -0.92 33.90 -30.29
N THR A 20 -1.84 34.04 -29.33
CA THR A 20 -1.50 33.93 -27.91
C THR A 20 -0.88 32.56 -27.69
N ALA A 21 0.40 32.51 -27.33
CA ALA A 21 1.06 31.27 -26.96
C ALA A 21 0.37 30.73 -25.70
N PHE A 22 -0.25 29.56 -25.79
CA PHE A 22 -0.90 28.90 -24.65
C PHE A 22 0.18 28.27 -23.76
N GLY A 23 0.14 28.60 -22.46
CA GLY A 23 1.05 28.09 -21.44
C GLY A 23 0.53 26.81 -20.79
N ALA A 24 1.40 26.14 -20.02
CA ALA A 24 0.99 25.03 -19.15
C ALA A 24 -0.01 25.49 -18.07
N GLU A 25 0.13 26.73 -17.58
CA GLU A 25 -0.76 27.34 -16.59
C GLU A 25 -2.23 27.44 -16.99
N ASP A 26 -2.53 27.48 -18.30
CA ASP A 26 -3.89 27.62 -18.83
C ASP A 26 -4.73 26.35 -18.63
N TRP A 27 -4.10 25.22 -18.33
CA TRP A 27 -4.73 23.90 -18.21
C TRP A 27 -4.87 23.44 -16.75
N ILE A 28 -4.73 24.37 -15.80
CA ILE A 28 -4.86 24.12 -14.37
C ILE A 28 -6.16 24.77 -13.87
N GLN A 29 -6.96 23.97 -13.17
CA GLN A 29 -8.08 24.47 -12.37
C GLN A 29 -7.68 24.43 -10.90
N ASP A 30 -7.39 25.59 -10.31
CA ASP A 30 -6.86 25.67 -8.94
C ASP A 30 -7.89 25.24 -7.87
N ARG A 31 -9.15 25.66 -8.01
CA ARG A 31 -10.22 25.44 -7.01
C ARG A 31 -9.76 25.80 -5.58
N ALA A 32 -9.86 24.87 -4.63
CA ALA A 32 -9.36 25.09 -3.26
C ALA A 32 -7.84 24.85 -3.11
N GLY A 33 -7.15 24.52 -4.20
CA GLY A 33 -5.70 24.33 -4.24
C GLY A 33 -5.22 23.14 -3.40
N THR A 34 -3.96 23.22 -2.98
CA THR A 34 -3.25 22.21 -2.18
C THR A 34 -2.75 22.79 -0.83
N PRO A 35 -3.64 23.28 0.04
CA PRO A 35 -3.24 23.95 1.27
C PRO A 35 -2.62 23.03 2.33
N CYS A 36 -2.83 21.70 2.28
CA CYS A 36 -2.25 20.79 3.28
C CYS A 36 -0.82 20.39 2.92
N CYS A 37 -0.51 20.25 1.64
CA CYS A 37 0.77 19.78 1.13
C CYS A 37 1.96 20.61 1.68
N PRO A 38 1.95 21.96 1.62
CA PRO A 38 3.01 22.79 2.17
C PRO A 38 3.15 22.71 3.69
N THR A 39 2.05 22.49 4.41
CA THR A 39 2.08 22.32 5.88
C THR A 39 2.68 20.99 6.31
N ARG A 40 2.80 20.02 5.41
CA ARG A 40 3.26 18.66 5.73
C ARG A 40 4.61 18.31 5.12
N LEU A 41 5.01 18.94 4.01
CA LEU A 41 6.34 18.80 3.43
C LEU A 41 7.34 19.72 4.11
N LYS A 42 7.73 19.38 5.34
CA LYS A 42 8.70 20.14 6.15
C LYS A 42 10.11 19.56 6.06
N PRO A 43 11.17 20.40 6.11
CA PRO A 43 12.54 19.94 6.25
C PRO A 43 12.70 18.99 7.45
N GLY A 44 13.39 17.85 7.25
CA GLY A 44 13.60 16.83 8.28
C GLY A 44 12.37 15.95 8.58
N GLY A 45 11.19 16.27 8.03
CA GLY A 45 10.01 15.41 8.08
C GLY A 45 10.07 14.29 7.05
N TRP A 46 9.31 13.22 7.28
CA TRP A 46 9.06 12.17 6.28
C TRP A 46 7.57 12.03 6.04
N ILE A 47 7.14 12.08 4.79
CA ILE A 47 5.74 11.85 4.42
C ILE A 47 5.62 11.27 3.01
N ASN A 48 4.58 10.46 2.78
CA ASN A 48 4.31 9.91 1.47
C ASN A 48 3.71 10.95 0.51
N ILE A 49 4.05 10.81 -0.76
CA ILE A 49 3.40 11.43 -1.90
C ILE A 49 2.87 10.30 -2.77
N VAL A 50 1.54 10.19 -2.85
CA VAL A 50 0.90 9.00 -3.41
C VAL A 50 0.52 9.28 -4.84
N SER A 51 0.83 8.35 -5.73
CA SER A 51 0.39 8.40 -7.13
C SER A 51 -0.54 7.22 -7.39
N VAL A 52 -1.74 7.49 -7.89
CA VAL A 52 -2.76 6.48 -8.22
C VAL A 52 -3.10 6.61 -9.69
N GLY A 53 -2.99 5.52 -10.44
CA GLY A 53 -3.38 5.53 -11.85
C GLY A 53 -3.13 4.22 -12.58
N GLY A 54 -3.46 4.21 -13.87
CA GLY A 54 -3.22 3.08 -14.76
C GLY A 54 -1.78 2.97 -15.27
N PRO A 55 -1.55 2.25 -16.38
CA PRO A 55 -0.22 2.00 -16.94
C PRO A 55 0.59 3.27 -17.26
N THR A 56 -0.07 4.35 -17.69
CA THR A 56 0.59 5.62 -18.00
C THR A 56 1.23 6.25 -16.75
N MET A 57 0.51 6.28 -15.61
CA MET A 57 1.06 6.69 -14.31
C MET A 57 2.18 5.74 -13.84
N ALA A 58 2.09 4.46 -14.19
CA ALA A 58 3.16 3.49 -13.92
C ALA A 58 4.41 3.67 -14.80
N GLY A 59 4.38 4.57 -15.79
CA GLY A 59 5.49 4.85 -16.69
C GLY A 59 5.46 4.10 -18.02
N ALA A 60 4.35 3.48 -18.40
CA ALA A 60 4.21 2.85 -19.72
C ALA A 60 4.55 3.84 -20.85
N GLY A 61 5.27 3.36 -21.86
CA GLY A 61 5.78 4.16 -22.98
C GLY A 61 7.09 4.91 -22.71
N ALA A 62 7.52 5.03 -21.45
CA ALA A 62 8.84 5.57 -21.11
C ALA A 62 9.95 4.55 -21.39
N SER A 63 11.09 5.02 -21.91
CA SER A 63 12.26 4.19 -22.19
C SER A 63 12.97 3.66 -20.93
N GLN A 64 12.82 4.38 -19.82
CA GLN A 64 13.36 4.01 -18.51
C GLN A 64 12.54 4.65 -17.37
N PRO A 65 12.52 4.08 -16.15
CA PRO A 65 11.66 4.58 -15.07
C PRO A 65 11.84 6.07 -14.74
N GLY A 66 13.08 6.57 -14.80
CA GLY A 66 13.43 7.96 -14.45
C GLY A 66 12.91 9.04 -15.40
N VAL A 67 12.48 8.68 -16.62
CA VAL A 67 11.92 9.64 -17.59
C VAL A 67 10.40 9.63 -17.62
N SER A 68 9.74 8.77 -16.84
CA SER A 68 8.28 8.82 -16.67
C SER A 68 7.83 10.18 -16.10
N TYR A 69 6.63 10.64 -16.47
CA TYR A 69 6.10 11.91 -15.96
C TYR A 69 5.94 11.87 -14.44
N GLN A 70 5.65 10.69 -13.88
CA GLN A 70 5.55 10.44 -12.44
C GLN A 70 6.89 10.71 -11.74
N ALA A 71 7.98 10.15 -12.26
CA ALA A 71 9.32 10.38 -11.72
C ALA A 71 9.74 11.86 -11.85
N GLN A 72 9.44 12.49 -12.98
CA GLN A 72 9.73 13.90 -13.21
C GLN A 72 8.87 14.84 -12.34
N MET A 73 7.60 14.53 -12.13
CA MET A 73 6.71 15.22 -11.18
C MET A 73 7.26 15.15 -9.77
N MET A 74 7.71 13.96 -9.33
CA MET A 74 8.32 13.78 -8.02
C MET A 74 9.65 14.52 -7.88
N ALA A 75 10.47 14.57 -8.94
CA ALA A 75 11.69 15.37 -8.96
C ALA A 75 11.38 16.87 -8.83
N ALA A 76 10.38 17.36 -9.55
CA ALA A 76 9.93 18.76 -9.45
C ALA A 76 9.38 19.08 -8.06
N LEU A 77 8.58 18.20 -7.45
CA LEU A 77 8.06 18.41 -6.10
C LEU A 77 9.17 18.47 -5.05
N ARG A 78 10.20 17.61 -5.16
CA ARG A 78 11.38 17.66 -4.27
C ARG A 78 12.18 18.95 -4.43
N ALA A 79 12.24 19.50 -5.64
CA ALA A 79 12.87 20.80 -5.88
C ALA A 79 12.06 21.94 -5.24
N GLU A 80 10.73 21.84 -5.22
CA GLU A 80 9.88 22.85 -4.58
C GLU A 80 9.98 22.82 -3.04
N PHE A 81 10.10 21.63 -2.44
CA PHE A 81 10.16 21.45 -0.98
C PHE A 81 11.48 20.80 -0.53
N PRO A 82 12.61 21.53 -0.60
CA PRO A 82 13.93 20.97 -0.26
C PRO A 82 13.99 20.56 1.22
N GLY A 83 14.64 19.42 1.49
CA GLY A 83 14.84 18.89 2.84
C GLY A 83 13.68 18.07 3.40
N ALA A 84 12.51 18.07 2.76
CA ALA A 84 11.42 17.16 3.13
C ALA A 84 11.70 15.74 2.60
N GLY A 85 11.70 14.75 3.48
CA GLY A 85 11.75 13.34 3.12
C GLY A 85 10.42 12.92 2.49
N MET A 86 10.48 12.38 1.27
CA MET A 86 9.28 12.00 0.51
C MET A 86 9.32 10.54 0.09
N GLY A 87 8.39 9.76 0.63
CA GLY A 87 8.03 8.46 0.06
C GLY A 87 7.26 8.64 -1.24
N ASN A 88 7.39 7.70 -2.17
CA ASN A 88 6.70 7.74 -3.47
C ASN A 88 5.89 6.45 -3.72
N PRO A 89 4.91 6.10 -2.85
CA PRO A 89 4.05 4.95 -3.11
C PRO A 89 3.27 5.15 -4.40
N LEU A 90 3.48 4.21 -5.32
CA LEU A 90 2.78 4.12 -6.59
C LEU A 90 1.71 3.01 -6.47
N VAL A 91 0.45 3.42 -6.51
CA VAL A 91 -0.72 2.55 -6.48
C VAL A 91 -1.14 2.36 -7.93
N THR A 92 -0.90 1.17 -8.48
CA THR A 92 -1.16 0.80 -9.88
C THR A 92 -1.55 -0.68 -9.97
N GLY A 93 -1.89 -1.14 -11.17
CA GLY A 93 -2.22 -2.54 -11.48
C GLY A 93 -3.70 -2.75 -11.82
N GLY A 94 -4.57 -1.84 -11.38
CA GLY A 94 -5.91 -1.67 -11.92
C GLY A 94 -5.99 -0.45 -12.83
N ALA A 95 -7.21 -0.17 -13.31
CA ALA A 95 -7.47 0.92 -14.25
C ALA A 95 -8.82 1.58 -13.94
N GLY A 96 -8.89 2.89 -14.09
CA GLY A 96 -10.12 3.68 -14.00
C GLY A 96 -10.56 4.01 -12.57
N SER A 97 -11.51 4.92 -12.48
CA SER A 97 -12.11 5.40 -11.23
C SER A 97 -12.69 4.29 -10.37
N TRP A 98 -13.31 3.28 -10.99
CA TRP A 98 -13.89 2.13 -10.29
C TRP A 98 -12.83 1.39 -9.45
N TRP A 99 -11.68 1.04 -10.03
CA TRP A 99 -10.56 0.50 -9.27
C TRP A 99 -10.00 1.52 -8.27
N GLY A 100 -9.89 2.79 -8.67
CA GLY A 100 -9.43 3.90 -7.83
C GLY A 100 -10.18 3.99 -6.50
N ALA A 101 -11.50 3.75 -6.51
CA ALA A 101 -12.32 3.73 -5.30
C ALA A 101 -11.86 2.64 -4.30
N PHE A 102 -11.63 1.42 -4.76
CA PHE A 102 -11.09 0.34 -3.91
C PHE A 102 -9.65 0.60 -3.48
N ALA A 103 -8.85 1.18 -4.38
CA ALA A 103 -7.44 1.50 -4.16
C ALA A 103 -7.22 2.67 -3.19
N ALA A 104 -8.26 3.43 -2.85
CA ALA A 104 -8.21 4.50 -1.86
C ALA A 104 -8.67 4.08 -0.46
N ALA A 105 -9.25 2.89 -0.31
CA ALA A 105 -9.74 2.37 0.96
C ALA A 105 -8.64 2.27 2.03
N ARG A 106 -8.98 2.42 3.30
CA ARG A 106 -8.03 2.20 4.39
C ARG A 106 -7.83 0.70 4.63
N GLY A 107 -6.62 0.28 5.01
CA GLY A 107 -6.40 -1.08 5.49
C GLY A 107 -6.34 -2.16 4.40
N GLN A 108 -5.95 -1.81 3.17
CA GLN A 108 -6.07 -2.73 2.03
C GLN A 108 -5.08 -3.90 2.06
N ALA A 109 -5.57 -5.07 1.66
CA ALA A 109 -4.78 -6.29 1.54
C ALA A 109 -3.64 -6.22 0.49
N VAL A 110 -3.79 -5.37 -0.53
CA VAL A 110 -2.82 -5.26 -1.64
C VAL A 110 -1.69 -4.29 -1.33
N TYR A 111 -2.01 -3.03 -1.05
CA TYR A 111 -0.99 -1.98 -0.91
C TYR A 111 -0.58 -1.72 0.55
N GLY A 112 -1.29 -2.30 1.52
CA GLY A 112 -1.03 -2.14 2.95
C GLY A 112 -1.94 -1.11 3.63
N GLN A 113 -1.72 -0.89 4.94
CA GLN A 113 -2.64 -0.11 5.78
C GLN A 113 -2.56 1.42 5.61
N HIS A 114 -1.48 1.95 5.04
CA HIS A 114 -1.18 3.39 5.02
C HIS A 114 -1.07 3.95 3.60
N LEU A 115 -2.16 4.55 3.10
CA LEU A 115 -2.21 5.23 1.81
C LEU A 115 -2.48 6.76 1.82
N PRO A 116 -2.55 7.51 2.93
CA PRO A 116 -2.61 8.97 2.85
C PRO A 116 -1.22 9.62 2.87
N GLY A 117 -0.99 10.51 1.92
CA GLY A 117 0.21 11.33 1.82
C GLY A 117 -0.01 12.79 2.24
N ALA A 118 1.00 13.63 2.03
CA ALA A 118 0.80 15.09 2.01
C ALA A 118 -0.19 15.45 0.89
N ILE A 119 -0.02 14.77 -0.24
CA ILE A 119 -0.80 14.91 -1.46
C ILE A 119 -0.90 13.54 -2.16
N MET A 120 -2.02 13.31 -2.84
CA MET A 120 -2.26 12.17 -3.71
C MET A 120 -2.67 12.66 -5.10
N PHE A 121 -1.96 12.20 -6.12
CA PHE A 121 -2.23 12.48 -7.53
C PHE A 121 -3.01 11.32 -8.14
N CYS A 122 -4.13 11.60 -8.81
CA CYS A 122 -5.01 10.61 -9.42
C CYS A 122 -5.07 10.82 -10.93
N ASP A 123 -4.51 9.89 -11.71
CA ASP A 123 -4.61 9.83 -13.17
C ASP A 123 -5.43 8.59 -13.56
N LEU A 124 -6.75 8.79 -13.69
CA LEU A 124 -7.73 7.71 -13.86
C LEU A 124 -8.65 7.91 -15.06
N ALA A 125 -8.69 9.12 -15.65
CA ALA A 125 -9.71 9.49 -16.64
C ALA A 125 -9.57 8.76 -17.98
N THR A 126 -8.36 8.49 -18.46
CA THR A 126 -8.15 7.76 -19.72
C THR A 126 -8.67 6.33 -19.63
N ASP A 127 -8.55 5.73 -18.45
CA ASP A 127 -8.97 4.36 -18.16
C ASP A 127 -10.48 4.22 -17.90
N ASP A 128 -11.20 5.34 -17.75
CA ASP A 128 -12.67 5.36 -17.63
C ASP A 128 -13.38 5.35 -18.99
N THR A 129 -12.64 5.33 -20.10
CA THR A 129 -13.20 5.29 -21.45
C THR A 129 -14.11 4.07 -21.61
N GLY A 130 -15.37 4.29 -22.02
CA GLY A 130 -16.39 3.25 -22.15
C GLY A 130 -17.25 3.03 -20.89
N SER A 131 -16.95 3.70 -19.77
CA SER A 131 -17.80 3.72 -18.57
C SER A 131 -18.94 4.75 -18.68
N SER A 132 -19.93 4.65 -17.80
CA SER A 132 -21.02 5.63 -17.70
C SER A 132 -20.63 6.80 -16.78
N GLU A 133 -21.23 7.98 -16.99
CA GLU A 133 -21.05 9.13 -16.09
C GLU A 133 -21.39 8.77 -14.64
N ALA A 134 -22.48 8.04 -14.44
CA ALA A 134 -22.97 7.67 -13.11
C ALA A 134 -21.94 6.80 -12.36
N ASP A 135 -21.40 5.77 -13.02
CA ASP A 135 -20.39 4.88 -12.42
C ASP A 135 -19.11 5.63 -12.08
N VAL A 136 -18.60 6.45 -13.02
CA VAL A 136 -17.35 7.21 -12.83
C VAL A 136 -17.48 8.21 -11.70
N CYS A 137 -18.59 8.97 -11.67
CA CYS A 137 -18.83 9.95 -10.62
C CYS A 137 -19.01 9.28 -9.25
N ALA A 138 -19.74 8.17 -9.17
CA ALA A 138 -19.94 7.44 -7.91
C ALA A 138 -18.63 6.84 -7.37
N ALA A 139 -17.77 6.34 -8.25
CA ALA A 139 -16.47 5.79 -7.88
C ALA A 139 -15.49 6.88 -7.43
N LEU A 140 -15.38 7.99 -8.16
CA LEU A 140 -14.53 9.11 -7.75
C LEU A 140 -15.00 9.74 -6.45
N GLU A 141 -16.31 9.89 -6.24
CA GLU A 141 -16.83 10.35 -4.97
C GLU A 141 -16.49 9.38 -3.83
N GLY A 142 -16.60 8.06 -4.06
CA GLY A 142 -16.13 7.02 -3.14
C GLY A 142 -14.65 7.15 -2.79
N LEU A 143 -13.79 7.37 -3.80
CA LEU A 143 -12.35 7.63 -3.62
C LEU A 143 -12.12 8.84 -2.72
N VAL A 144 -12.70 9.99 -3.05
CA VAL A 144 -12.49 11.25 -2.32
C VAL A 144 -12.90 11.09 -0.86
N ARG A 145 -14.08 10.52 -0.62
CA ARG A 145 -14.62 10.34 0.73
C ARG A 145 -13.85 9.29 1.53
N SER A 146 -13.37 8.23 0.88
CA SER A 146 -12.50 7.21 1.50
C SER A 146 -11.15 7.78 1.96
N VAL A 147 -10.61 8.77 1.23
CA VAL A 147 -9.39 9.47 1.66
C VAL A 147 -9.71 10.49 2.75
N TRP A 148 -10.62 11.43 2.49
CA TRP A 148 -10.84 12.59 3.37
C TRP A 148 -11.59 12.28 4.66
N GLY A 149 -12.37 11.20 4.72
CA GLY A 149 -13.03 10.74 5.95
C GLY A 149 -12.03 10.48 7.08
N PRO A 150 -11.09 9.53 6.91
CA PRO A 150 -10.04 9.28 7.89
C PRO A 150 -8.85 10.25 7.81
N TYR A 151 -8.59 10.85 6.64
CA TYR A 151 -7.37 11.65 6.38
C TYR A 151 -7.70 13.03 5.79
N SER A 152 -8.47 13.81 6.54
CA SER A 152 -8.90 15.17 6.15
C SER A 152 -7.78 16.18 5.91
N ILE A 153 -6.50 15.85 6.13
CA ILE A 153 -5.34 16.74 5.89
C ILE A 153 -4.45 16.23 4.73
N THR A 154 -5.03 15.48 3.80
CA THR A 154 -4.38 15.01 2.58
C THR A 154 -4.97 15.76 1.38
N ASP A 155 -4.10 16.35 0.58
CA ASP A 155 -4.53 16.98 -0.67
C ASP A 155 -4.77 15.93 -1.76
N LEU A 156 -5.77 16.17 -2.61
CA LEU A 156 -6.02 15.40 -3.82
C LEU A 156 -5.75 16.29 -5.04
N VAL A 157 -5.25 15.71 -6.12
CA VAL A 157 -5.09 16.36 -7.43
C VAL A 157 -5.57 15.40 -8.51
N PHE A 158 -6.45 15.85 -9.39
CA PHE A 158 -6.85 15.08 -10.56
C PHE A 158 -6.00 15.45 -11.78
N LEU A 159 -5.49 14.43 -12.45
CA LEU A 159 -4.66 14.55 -13.65
C LEU A 159 -5.38 13.88 -14.81
N TYR A 160 -5.36 14.52 -15.98
CA TYR A 160 -6.03 14.00 -17.18
C TYR A 160 -5.05 13.82 -18.32
N GLY A 161 -4.84 12.57 -18.74
CA GLY A 161 -4.08 12.22 -19.93
C GLY A 161 -4.82 12.47 -21.26
N LEU A 162 -4.23 11.98 -22.35
CA LEU A 162 -4.68 12.07 -23.73
C LEU A 162 -4.59 10.70 -24.40
N THR A 163 -5.70 10.25 -24.97
CA THR A 163 -5.72 9.17 -25.96
C THR A 163 -5.95 9.72 -27.37
N LYS A 164 -5.75 8.87 -28.38
CA LYS A 164 -6.03 9.21 -29.78
C LYS A 164 -7.48 9.67 -29.99
N ASP A 165 -8.44 8.98 -29.39
CA ASP A 165 -9.86 9.32 -29.54
C ASP A 165 -10.21 10.65 -28.83
N GLN A 166 -9.59 10.90 -27.68
CA GLN A 166 -9.76 12.16 -26.95
C GLN A 166 -9.18 13.35 -27.72
N LEU A 167 -8.09 13.15 -28.48
CA LEU A 167 -7.53 14.19 -29.35
C LEU A 167 -8.56 14.65 -30.40
N GLU A 168 -9.35 13.74 -30.97
CA GLU A 168 -10.36 14.10 -31.96
C GLU A 168 -11.47 14.98 -31.37
N VAL A 169 -11.84 14.76 -30.10
CA VAL A 169 -12.75 15.65 -29.37
C VAL A 169 -12.15 17.04 -29.19
N TYR A 170 -10.87 17.13 -28.81
CA TYR A 170 -10.19 18.42 -28.65
C TYR A 170 -10.02 19.18 -29.96
N LYS A 171 -9.77 18.49 -31.08
CA LYS A 171 -9.71 19.10 -32.43
C LYS A 171 -11.03 19.76 -32.82
N GLN A 172 -12.15 19.23 -32.35
CA GLN A 172 -13.49 19.78 -32.57
C GLN A 172 -13.85 20.89 -31.57
N GLY A 173 -12.92 21.26 -30.67
CA GLY A 173 -13.13 22.26 -29.63
C GLY A 173 -13.92 21.75 -28.42
N GLY A 174 -14.18 20.45 -28.33
CA GLY A 174 -14.88 19.82 -27.21
C GLY A 174 -13.94 19.41 -26.06
N LEU A 175 -14.54 19.06 -24.92
CA LEU A 175 -13.87 18.42 -23.79
C LEU A 175 -14.30 16.94 -23.76
N PRO A 176 -13.39 15.95 -23.65
CA PRO A 176 -13.79 14.55 -23.58
C PRO A 176 -14.76 14.27 -22.42
N PRO A 177 -15.80 13.44 -22.61
CA PRO A 177 -16.80 13.16 -21.57
C PRO A 177 -16.19 12.70 -20.24
N VAL A 178 -15.22 11.79 -20.27
CA VAL A 178 -14.52 11.33 -19.06
C VAL A 178 -13.86 12.47 -18.28
N VAL A 179 -13.29 13.46 -18.97
CA VAL A 179 -12.71 14.65 -18.31
C VAL A 179 -13.81 15.52 -17.71
N GLN A 180 -14.95 15.69 -18.40
CA GLN A 180 -16.10 16.43 -17.87
C GLN A 180 -16.62 15.81 -16.56
N TRP A 181 -16.71 14.48 -16.50
CA TRP A 181 -17.20 13.76 -15.31
C TRP A 181 -16.25 13.88 -14.12
N HIS A 182 -14.94 13.77 -14.36
CA HIS A 182 -13.94 14.00 -13.32
C HIS A 182 -13.96 15.44 -12.81
N GLU A 183 -14.08 16.41 -13.72
CA GLU A 183 -14.17 17.84 -13.39
C GLU A 183 -15.40 18.17 -12.56
N LYS A 184 -16.52 17.46 -12.78
CA LYS A 184 -17.74 17.58 -11.97
C LYS A 184 -17.49 17.22 -10.51
N ILE A 185 -16.83 16.10 -10.25
CA ILE A 185 -16.44 15.69 -8.89
C ILE A 185 -15.39 16.64 -8.31
N ALA A 186 -14.39 17.02 -9.11
CA ALA A 186 -13.36 17.95 -8.68
C ALA A 186 -13.94 19.30 -8.26
N ALA A 187 -14.91 19.83 -9.00
CA ALA A 187 -15.63 21.06 -8.67
C ALA A 187 -16.40 20.95 -7.36
N HIS A 188 -17.17 19.86 -7.17
CA HIS A 188 -17.96 19.65 -5.96
C HIS A 188 -17.13 19.57 -4.68
N TYR A 189 -15.95 18.95 -4.75
CA TYR A 189 -15.04 18.77 -3.61
C TYR A 189 -13.93 19.83 -3.52
N GLY A 190 -13.85 20.77 -4.48
CA GLY A 190 -12.79 21.77 -4.52
C GLY A 190 -11.39 21.21 -4.82
N ILE A 191 -11.29 20.08 -5.50
CA ILE A 191 -10.04 19.38 -5.81
C ILE A 191 -9.35 20.05 -7.02
N PRO A 192 -8.09 20.51 -6.91
CA PRO A 192 -7.36 21.02 -8.06
C PRO A 192 -7.17 19.96 -9.15
N SER A 193 -7.12 20.38 -10.41
CA SER A 193 -6.87 19.47 -11.54
C SER A 193 -5.95 20.05 -12.60
N VAL A 194 -5.31 19.16 -13.35
CA VAL A 194 -4.43 19.48 -14.48
C VAL A 194 -4.86 18.69 -15.71
N ASN A 195 -5.30 19.38 -16.75
CA ASN A 195 -5.60 18.77 -18.04
C ASN A 195 -4.35 18.67 -18.92
N MET A 196 -3.46 17.74 -18.57
CA MET A 196 -2.22 17.48 -19.32
C MET A 196 -2.52 17.12 -20.77
N GLY A 197 -3.62 16.39 -21.00
CA GLY A 197 -4.01 15.97 -22.33
C GLY A 197 -4.43 17.12 -23.23
N GLN A 198 -5.15 18.12 -22.70
CA GLN A 198 -5.51 19.31 -23.46
C GLN A 198 -4.30 20.20 -23.76
N TYR A 199 -3.36 20.32 -22.81
CA TYR A 199 -2.07 20.99 -23.04
C TYR A 199 -1.34 20.38 -24.24
N VAL A 200 -1.20 19.05 -24.26
CA VAL A 200 -0.57 18.33 -25.39
C VAL A 200 -1.39 18.47 -26.67
N ALA A 201 -2.71 18.32 -26.61
CA ALA A 201 -3.59 18.42 -27.78
C ALA A 201 -3.48 19.79 -28.46
N LYS A 202 -3.32 20.88 -27.71
CA LYS A 202 -3.12 22.22 -28.28
C LYS A 202 -1.81 22.34 -29.05
N LYS A 203 -0.73 21.74 -28.56
CA LYS A 203 0.55 21.67 -29.30
C LYS A 203 0.41 20.88 -30.59
N ILE A 204 -0.34 19.78 -30.56
CA ILE A 204 -0.62 18.98 -31.76
C ILE A 204 -1.45 19.76 -32.77
N ILE A 205 -2.52 20.43 -32.33
CA ILE A 205 -3.38 21.25 -33.20
C ILE A 205 -2.61 22.43 -33.80
N ALA A 206 -1.67 23.02 -33.05
CA ALA A 206 -0.82 24.11 -33.53
C ALA A 206 0.30 23.65 -34.48
N GLY A 207 0.50 22.34 -34.68
CA GLY A 207 1.56 21.78 -35.50
C GLY A 207 2.95 21.80 -34.85
N GLU A 208 3.04 22.04 -33.53
CA GLU A 208 4.29 22.03 -32.77
C GLU A 208 4.76 20.61 -32.40
N LEU A 209 3.86 19.63 -32.50
CA LEU A 209 4.07 18.24 -32.10
C LEU A 209 3.18 17.33 -32.98
N THR A 210 3.73 16.26 -33.52
CA THR A 210 2.88 15.22 -34.14
C THR A 210 2.33 14.27 -33.07
N PHE A 211 1.18 13.64 -33.32
CA PHE A 211 0.65 12.67 -32.36
C PHE A 211 1.57 11.46 -32.16
N GLU A 212 2.30 11.02 -33.20
CA GLU A 212 3.25 9.90 -33.09
C GLU A 212 4.47 10.23 -32.21
N GLU A 213 4.94 11.47 -32.24
CA GLU A 213 5.97 11.95 -31.30
C GLU A 213 5.48 11.93 -29.86
N PHE A 214 4.18 12.13 -29.65
CA PHE A 214 3.55 12.02 -28.33
C PHE A 214 3.32 10.57 -27.90
N SER A 215 2.70 9.74 -28.74
CA SER A 215 2.33 8.35 -28.45
C SER A 215 2.36 7.49 -29.71
N LYS A 216 3.01 6.33 -29.63
CA LYS A 216 3.14 5.39 -30.76
C LYS A 216 1.95 4.42 -30.87
N ASP A 217 1.35 4.06 -29.74
CA ASP A 217 0.25 3.10 -29.67
C ASP A 217 -1.13 3.77 -29.50
N GLY A 218 -1.16 5.10 -29.39
CA GLY A 218 -2.37 5.88 -29.24
C GLY A 218 -2.84 6.10 -27.81
N VAL A 219 -2.12 5.56 -26.82
CA VAL A 219 -2.50 5.61 -25.40
C VAL A 219 -1.32 6.01 -24.52
N HIS A 220 -0.18 5.34 -24.65
CA HIS A 220 0.96 5.53 -23.77
C HIS A 220 1.92 6.59 -24.33
N PRO A 221 2.33 7.59 -23.53
CA PRO A 221 3.23 8.62 -23.99
C PRO A 221 4.65 8.09 -24.18
N THR A 222 5.34 8.57 -25.20
CA THR A 222 6.80 8.42 -25.37
C THR A 222 7.54 9.21 -24.30
N ASP A 223 8.87 9.13 -24.24
CA ASP A 223 9.70 10.01 -23.39
C ASP A 223 9.36 11.50 -23.58
N ARG A 224 9.09 11.92 -24.82
CA ARG A 224 8.69 13.29 -25.12
C ARG A 224 7.29 13.60 -24.57
N GLY A 225 6.35 12.67 -24.70
CA GLY A 225 5.02 12.79 -24.11
C GLY A 225 5.04 12.86 -22.59
N HIS A 226 5.84 12.01 -21.94
CA HIS A 226 6.05 12.02 -20.48
C HIS A 226 6.64 13.36 -20.01
N ALA A 227 7.60 13.91 -20.74
CA ALA A 227 8.16 15.23 -20.45
C ALA A 227 7.11 16.36 -20.56
N LEU A 228 6.22 16.30 -21.55
CA LEU A 228 5.14 17.29 -21.72
C LEU A 228 4.09 17.21 -20.61
N TYR A 229 3.73 16.00 -20.16
CA TYR A 229 2.88 15.82 -18.99
C TYR A 229 3.52 16.40 -17.73
N ALA A 230 4.81 16.10 -17.50
CA ALA A 230 5.52 16.67 -16.36
C ALA A 230 5.60 18.20 -16.44
N GLU A 231 5.77 18.77 -17.63
CA GLU A 231 5.73 20.21 -17.88
C GLU A 231 4.37 20.82 -17.52
N ALA A 232 3.27 20.17 -17.90
CA ALA A 232 1.91 20.61 -17.58
C ALA A 232 1.64 20.66 -16.06
N ILE A 233 2.28 19.76 -15.28
CA ILE A 233 2.07 19.68 -13.82
C ILE A 233 2.90 20.73 -13.05
N LYS A 234 4.08 21.10 -13.54
CA LYS A 234 5.03 21.98 -12.82
C LYS A 234 4.40 23.27 -12.26
N PRO A 235 3.55 24.02 -12.99
CA PRO A 235 2.98 25.25 -12.45
C PRO A 235 2.08 25.01 -11.24
N LEU A 236 1.36 23.87 -11.16
CA LEU A 236 0.57 23.51 -9.98
C LEU A 236 1.46 23.29 -8.75
N LEU A 237 2.62 22.64 -8.92
CA LEU A 237 3.56 22.39 -7.82
C LEU A 237 4.18 23.70 -7.31
N ALA A 238 4.53 24.60 -8.22
CA ALA A 238 5.01 25.94 -7.88
C ALA A 238 3.94 26.74 -7.12
N ARG A 239 2.67 26.69 -7.56
CA ARG A 239 1.52 27.30 -6.87
C ARG A 239 1.30 26.69 -5.48
N ALA A 240 1.45 25.38 -5.33
CA ALA A 240 1.34 24.71 -4.02
C ALA A 240 2.30 25.34 -3.01
N LYS A 241 3.58 25.50 -3.38
CA LYS A 241 4.57 26.17 -2.53
C LYS A 241 4.25 27.64 -2.30
N ALA A 242 3.98 28.40 -3.37
CA ALA A 242 3.76 29.84 -3.30
C ALA A 242 2.56 30.23 -2.42
N ASN A 243 1.49 29.44 -2.47
CA ASN A 243 0.27 29.66 -1.68
C ASN A 243 0.31 28.97 -0.31
N GLY A 244 1.39 28.24 -0.02
CA GLY A 244 1.56 27.47 1.18
C GLY A 244 1.78 28.32 2.43
N LYS A 245 1.23 27.86 3.55
CA LYS A 245 1.42 28.47 4.87
C LYS A 245 2.03 27.44 5.83
N PRO A 246 3.33 27.09 5.69
CA PRO A 246 3.93 25.91 6.33
C PRO A 246 3.92 25.95 7.87
N ASP A 247 3.83 27.16 8.44
CA ASP A 247 3.80 27.40 9.88
C ASP A 247 2.39 27.35 10.49
N GLN A 248 1.36 27.16 9.66
CA GLN A 248 -0.02 26.99 10.11
C GLN A 248 -0.40 25.51 10.21
N ASP A 249 -1.44 25.23 11.00
CA ASP A 249 -2.07 23.92 11.03
C ASP A 249 -2.68 23.58 9.66
N ALA A 250 -2.53 22.32 9.25
CA ALA A 250 -3.12 21.83 8.01
C ALA A 250 -4.65 22.01 8.06
N PRO A 251 -5.26 22.74 7.11
CA PRO A 251 -6.71 22.89 7.11
C PRO A 251 -7.37 21.56 6.81
N LYS A 252 -8.43 21.23 7.55
CA LYS A 252 -9.22 20.03 7.26
C LYS A 252 -10.00 20.24 5.95
N ARG A 253 -9.90 19.27 5.05
CA ARG A 253 -10.68 19.18 3.83
C ARG A 253 -12.15 18.93 4.18
N PRO A 254 -13.08 19.80 3.76
CA PRO A 254 -14.48 19.62 4.04
C PRO A 254 -15.05 18.47 3.20
N LEU A 255 -15.94 17.69 3.80
CA LEU A 255 -16.75 16.70 3.10
C LEU A 255 -18.17 17.27 2.92
N PRO A 256 -18.50 17.88 1.77
CA PRO A 256 -19.87 18.31 1.48
C PRO A 256 -20.83 17.11 1.44
N ALA A 257 -22.14 17.41 1.33
CA ALA A 257 -23.14 16.38 1.03
C ALA A 257 -22.74 15.65 -0.27
N PRO A 258 -22.95 14.32 -0.36
CA PRO A 258 -22.59 13.57 -1.55
C PRO A 258 -23.36 14.08 -2.77
N LEU A 259 -22.69 14.13 -3.91
CA LEU A 259 -23.26 14.53 -5.20
C LEU A 259 -24.01 13.38 -5.86
N MET A 260 -23.49 12.17 -5.74
CA MET A 260 -24.02 10.96 -6.36
C MET A 260 -24.82 10.14 -5.35
N PRO A 261 -26.01 9.65 -5.71
CA PRO A 261 -26.61 8.55 -4.97
C PRO A 261 -25.74 7.30 -5.14
N GLY A 262 -25.56 6.51 -4.08
CA GLY A 262 -24.81 5.25 -4.15
C GLY A 262 -23.31 5.39 -4.46
N PHE A 263 -22.68 6.50 -4.03
CA PHE A 263 -21.22 6.62 -4.08
C PHE A 263 -20.53 5.47 -3.33
N MET A 264 -19.35 5.08 -3.79
CA MET A 264 -18.66 3.86 -3.34
C MET A 264 -17.93 4.06 -2.00
N ASP A 265 -18.66 4.29 -0.91
CA ASP A 265 -18.10 4.61 0.42
C ASP A 265 -17.67 3.39 1.24
N LYS A 266 -18.01 2.20 0.76
CA LYS A 266 -17.61 0.92 1.35
C LYS A 266 -16.75 0.10 0.40
N ALA A 267 -16.15 0.74 -0.61
CA ALA A 267 -15.20 0.09 -1.49
C ALA A 267 -13.99 -0.38 -0.69
N GLN A 268 -13.66 -1.66 -0.80
CA GLN A 268 -12.50 -2.26 -0.15
C GLN A 268 -11.89 -3.42 -0.96
N CYS A 269 -10.57 -3.54 -0.88
CA CYS A 269 -9.83 -4.72 -1.32
C CYS A 269 -9.92 -5.80 -0.25
N VAL A 270 -10.59 -6.90 -0.56
CA VAL A 270 -10.88 -8.03 0.34
C VAL A 270 -9.90 -9.17 0.08
N ALA A 271 -9.19 -9.60 1.12
CA ALA A 271 -8.32 -10.77 1.06
C ALA A 271 -9.13 -12.00 0.62
N TYR A 272 -8.64 -12.79 -0.34
CA TYR A 272 -9.38 -13.95 -0.85
C TYR A 272 -9.67 -14.98 0.25
N GLU A 273 -8.89 -14.97 1.32
CA GLU A 273 -9.03 -15.83 2.50
C GLU A 273 -10.33 -15.59 3.28
N LEU A 274 -10.99 -14.45 3.09
CA LEU A 274 -12.32 -14.21 3.65
C LEU A 274 -13.43 -14.91 2.85
N ALA A 275 -13.12 -15.42 1.66
CA ALA A 275 -14.00 -16.30 0.91
C ALA A 275 -13.79 -17.77 1.32
N LYS A 276 -14.82 -18.59 1.08
CA LYS A 276 -14.71 -20.04 1.15
C LYS A 276 -14.14 -20.55 -0.18
N LEU A 277 -12.89 -21.02 -0.16
CA LEU A 277 -12.26 -21.73 -1.28
C LEU A 277 -12.30 -23.24 -1.03
N ASP A 278 -12.50 -24.04 -2.08
CA ASP A 278 -12.36 -25.50 -1.96
C ASP A 278 -10.89 -25.96 -2.04
N ALA A 279 -10.66 -27.26 -1.83
CA ALA A 279 -9.34 -27.86 -1.76
C ALA A 279 -8.55 -27.81 -3.07
N ASN A 280 -9.17 -27.46 -4.20
CA ASN A 280 -8.48 -27.34 -5.49
C ASN A 280 -7.78 -25.98 -5.66
N TRP A 281 -7.86 -25.09 -4.67
CA TRP A 281 -7.12 -23.84 -4.62
C TRP A 281 -5.82 -23.97 -3.84
N ARG A 282 -4.71 -23.63 -4.49
CA ARG A 282 -3.40 -23.48 -3.85
C ARG A 282 -3.28 -22.05 -3.32
N LEU A 283 -3.37 -21.89 -2.01
CA LEU A 283 -3.29 -20.58 -1.35
C LEU A 283 -1.85 -20.13 -1.09
N GLY A 284 -1.63 -18.83 -0.98
CA GLY A 284 -0.35 -18.22 -0.58
C GLY A 284 0.80 -18.50 -1.55
N GLN A 285 0.50 -18.57 -2.84
CA GLN A 285 1.51 -18.78 -3.88
C GLN A 285 2.20 -17.45 -4.22
N THR A 286 3.46 -17.51 -4.62
CA THR A 286 4.20 -16.33 -5.10
C THR A 286 3.46 -15.71 -6.28
N SER A 287 3.23 -14.39 -6.21
CA SER A 287 2.61 -13.67 -7.31
C SER A 287 3.59 -13.55 -8.48
N PRO A 288 3.15 -13.80 -9.73
CA PRO A 288 3.97 -13.55 -10.91
C PRO A 288 4.03 -12.06 -11.29
N VAL A 289 3.21 -11.21 -10.65
CA VAL A 289 3.09 -9.79 -11.00
C VAL A 289 2.78 -8.93 -9.78
N ALA A 290 3.30 -7.70 -9.78
CA ALA A 290 2.87 -6.68 -8.83
C ALA A 290 1.40 -6.29 -9.05
N PRO A 291 0.68 -5.80 -8.03
CA PRO A 291 1.13 -5.47 -6.68
C PRO A 291 0.95 -6.61 -5.64
N PHE A 292 0.51 -7.79 -6.04
CA PHE A 292 0.15 -8.84 -5.07
C PHE A 292 1.38 -9.43 -4.38
N ARG A 293 1.35 -9.54 -3.05
CA ARG A 293 2.38 -10.26 -2.29
C ARG A 293 2.22 -11.78 -2.41
N HIS A 294 1.00 -12.23 -2.64
CA HIS A 294 0.65 -13.63 -2.85
C HIS A 294 -0.66 -13.72 -3.64
N VAL A 295 -0.90 -14.86 -4.26
CA VAL A 295 -2.13 -15.16 -5.00
C VAL A 295 -2.70 -16.53 -4.61
N ALA A 296 -4.00 -16.71 -4.75
CA ALA A 296 -4.63 -18.03 -4.78
C ALA A 296 -4.60 -18.54 -6.22
N VAL A 297 -4.16 -19.78 -6.43
CA VAL A 297 -4.00 -20.36 -7.77
C VAL A 297 -4.83 -21.63 -7.91
N SER A 298 -5.59 -21.73 -8.99
CA SER A 298 -6.18 -23.00 -9.44
C SER A 298 -6.16 -23.09 -10.96
N ASP A 299 -6.07 -24.32 -11.45
CA ASP A 299 -6.16 -24.72 -12.86
C ASP A 299 -7.11 -25.92 -13.04
N VAL A 300 -7.82 -26.28 -11.96
CA VAL A 300 -8.74 -27.42 -11.92
C VAL A 300 -10.14 -26.95 -12.30
N PRO A 301 -10.72 -27.47 -13.40
CA PRO A 301 -12.10 -27.18 -13.79
C PRO A 301 -13.09 -27.36 -12.63
N GLY A 302 -13.98 -26.38 -12.45
CA GLY A 302 -15.00 -26.42 -11.42
C GLY A 302 -14.52 -26.09 -10.00
N ALA A 303 -13.22 -25.81 -9.78
CA ALA A 303 -12.75 -25.32 -8.49
C ALA A 303 -13.46 -24.00 -8.13
N THR A 304 -13.98 -23.92 -6.90
CA THR A 304 -14.93 -22.89 -6.46
C THR A 304 -14.35 -21.94 -5.42
N LEU A 305 -14.77 -20.68 -5.50
CA LEU A 305 -14.60 -19.63 -4.49
C LEU A 305 -15.98 -19.02 -4.21
N THR A 306 -16.35 -18.90 -2.93
CA THR A 306 -17.64 -18.30 -2.52
C THR A 306 -17.43 -17.18 -1.52
N LEU A 307 -17.89 -15.97 -1.86
CA LEU A 307 -17.83 -14.78 -1.02
C LEU A 307 -19.24 -14.34 -0.63
N LYS A 308 -19.46 -14.07 0.65
CA LYS A 308 -20.67 -13.40 1.14
C LYS A 308 -20.35 -11.95 1.50
N PHE A 309 -21.19 -11.03 1.05
CA PHE A 309 -21.04 -9.61 1.33
C PHE A 309 -22.39 -8.91 1.35
N LYS A 310 -22.47 -7.79 2.04
CA LYS A 310 -23.63 -6.91 2.05
C LYS A 310 -23.30 -5.63 1.29
N GLY A 311 -23.81 -5.46 0.09
CA GLY A 311 -23.42 -4.34 -0.77
C GLY A 311 -23.91 -4.47 -2.20
N ASP A 312 -23.55 -3.52 -3.05
CA ASP A 312 -24.11 -3.39 -4.40
C ASP A 312 -23.22 -3.95 -5.52
N GLN A 313 -21.93 -4.18 -5.24
CA GLN A 313 -20.93 -4.50 -6.24
C GLN A 313 -19.83 -5.43 -5.71
N ALA A 314 -19.39 -6.34 -6.57
CA ALA A 314 -18.21 -7.16 -6.32
C ALA A 314 -17.42 -7.45 -7.60
N GLY A 315 -16.12 -7.70 -7.42
CA GLY A 315 -15.21 -7.95 -8.53
C GLY A 315 -13.90 -8.62 -8.13
N LEU A 316 -12.98 -8.64 -9.08
CA LEU A 316 -11.68 -9.29 -8.97
C LEU A 316 -10.55 -8.31 -9.23
N PHE A 317 -9.44 -8.53 -8.52
CA PHE A 317 -8.13 -7.99 -8.87
C PHE A 317 -7.15 -9.14 -8.91
N ASP A 318 -6.77 -9.55 -10.13
CA ASP A 318 -6.08 -10.81 -10.40
C ASP A 318 -4.87 -10.62 -11.33
N ALA A 319 -4.11 -11.70 -11.51
CA ALA A 319 -3.00 -11.77 -12.46
C ALA A 319 -3.42 -12.48 -13.75
N VAL A 320 -3.29 -11.76 -14.87
CA VAL A 320 -3.65 -12.21 -16.22
C VAL A 320 -2.40 -12.36 -17.08
N GLY A 321 -2.35 -13.41 -17.89
CA GLY A 321 -1.28 -13.66 -18.84
C GLY A 321 -1.61 -14.78 -19.84
N PRO A 322 -0.59 -15.25 -20.59
CA PRO A 322 -0.77 -16.18 -21.71
C PRO A 322 -1.41 -17.52 -21.38
N ASP A 323 -1.41 -17.94 -20.11
CA ASP A 323 -1.97 -19.22 -19.65
C ASP A 323 -3.24 -19.06 -18.80
N THR A 324 -3.79 -17.84 -18.77
CA THR A 324 -5.00 -17.52 -18.00
C THR A 324 -6.21 -18.26 -18.55
N GLY A 325 -6.98 -18.87 -17.65
CA GLY A 325 -8.28 -19.45 -17.94
C GLY A 325 -9.42 -18.46 -17.69
N ASP A 326 -10.61 -18.80 -18.18
CA ASP A 326 -11.83 -18.07 -17.85
C ASP A 326 -12.45 -18.58 -16.55
N LEU A 327 -13.34 -17.77 -15.99
CA LEU A 327 -14.17 -18.12 -14.85
C LEU A 327 -15.64 -18.20 -15.27
N GLU A 328 -16.46 -18.72 -14.39
CA GLU A 328 -17.91 -18.52 -14.41
C GLU A 328 -18.34 -17.93 -13.06
N CYS A 329 -19.37 -17.09 -13.07
CA CYS A 329 -19.92 -16.48 -11.85
C CYS A 329 -21.40 -16.82 -11.65
N SER A 330 -21.83 -16.89 -10.40
CA SER A 330 -23.24 -17.03 -9.99
C SER A 330 -23.47 -16.12 -8.78
N VAL A 331 -24.60 -15.43 -8.78
CA VAL A 331 -25.01 -14.52 -7.71
C VAL A 331 -26.35 -15.00 -7.16
N ASP A 332 -26.46 -15.12 -5.85
CA ASP A 332 -27.69 -15.50 -5.13
C ASP A 332 -28.39 -16.75 -5.68
N ASN A 333 -27.60 -17.81 -5.93
CA ASN A 333 -28.05 -19.06 -6.55
C ASN A 333 -28.64 -18.93 -7.97
N GLY A 334 -28.39 -17.80 -8.65
CA GLY A 334 -28.68 -17.63 -10.05
C GLY A 334 -27.87 -18.57 -10.96
N ALA A 335 -28.26 -18.65 -12.23
CA ALA A 335 -27.55 -19.46 -13.22
C ALA A 335 -26.09 -19.00 -13.38
N TRP A 336 -25.18 -19.96 -13.55
CA TRP A 336 -23.79 -19.68 -13.88
C TRP A 336 -23.69 -18.92 -15.20
N GLN A 337 -22.98 -17.80 -15.18
CA GLN A 337 -22.69 -16.96 -16.34
C GLN A 337 -21.20 -17.04 -16.67
N ALA A 338 -20.85 -17.00 -17.95
CA ALA A 338 -19.46 -16.92 -18.38
C ALA A 338 -18.84 -15.59 -17.91
N LEU A 339 -17.63 -15.66 -17.37
CA LEU A 339 -16.82 -14.52 -16.98
C LEU A 339 -15.47 -14.61 -17.70
N PRO A 340 -15.34 -14.01 -18.89
CA PRO A 340 -14.07 -13.98 -19.61
C PRO A 340 -13.00 -13.23 -18.81
N VAL A 341 -11.87 -13.90 -18.58
CA VAL A 341 -10.72 -13.35 -17.86
C VAL A 341 -9.49 -13.30 -18.76
N PHE A 342 -9.33 -14.29 -19.65
CA PHE A 342 -8.21 -14.32 -20.59
C PHE A 342 -8.20 -13.09 -21.51
N ASP A 343 -7.03 -12.47 -21.62
CA ASP A 343 -6.79 -11.32 -22.47
C ASP A 343 -5.88 -11.71 -23.64
N LYS A 344 -6.49 -11.85 -24.83
CA LYS A 344 -5.77 -12.18 -26.06
C LYS A 344 -4.74 -11.12 -26.47
N ASP A 345 -4.91 -9.88 -26.00
CA ASP A 345 -4.03 -8.76 -26.28
C ASP A 345 -2.86 -8.70 -25.27
N CYS A 346 -2.77 -9.70 -24.37
CA CYS A 346 -1.64 -9.97 -23.50
C CYS A 346 -0.88 -11.26 -23.93
N PRO A 347 -0.24 -11.28 -25.12
CA PRO A 347 0.35 -12.49 -25.70
C PRO A 347 1.61 -12.99 -24.97
N ALA A 348 2.23 -12.15 -24.13
CA ALA A 348 3.43 -12.46 -23.36
C ALA A 348 3.47 -11.69 -22.02
N GLY A 349 4.14 -12.27 -21.02
CA GLY A 349 4.26 -11.68 -19.69
C GLY A 349 3.01 -11.89 -18.82
N MET A 350 2.98 -11.30 -17.63
CA MET A 350 1.76 -11.22 -16.83
C MET A 350 1.54 -9.78 -16.39
N ARG A 351 0.27 -9.37 -16.32
CA ARG A 351 -0.16 -8.08 -15.79
C ARG A 351 -1.21 -8.29 -14.72
N SER A 352 -1.31 -7.36 -13.79
CA SER A 352 -2.49 -7.33 -12.92
C SER A 352 -3.68 -6.71 -13.69
N ALA A 353 -4.89 -7.12 -13.32
CA ALA A 353 -6.12 -6.69 -13.98
C ALA A 353 -7.28 -6.61 -12.99
N THR A 354 -8.13 -5.62 -13.16
CA THR A 354 -9.36 -5.47 -12.37
C THR A 354 -10.57 -5.77 -13.22
N ARG A 355 -11.56 -6.43 -12.62
CA ARG A 355 -12.82 -6.77 -13.30
C ARG A 355 -14.00 -6.63 -12.36
N CYS A 356 -14.96 -5.81 -12.76
CA CYS A 356 -16.29 -5.83 -12.14
C CYS A 356 -16.98 -7.14 -12.53
N VAL A 357 -17.36 -7.95 -11.54
CA VAL A 357 -18.07 -9.23 -11.77
C VAL A 357 -19.57 -9.04 -11.69
N VAL A 358 -20.03 -8.25 -10.72
CA VAL A 358 -21.44 -7.91 -10.52
C VAL A 358 -21.57 -6.49 -10.01
N ARG A 359 -22.65 -5.80 -10.42
CA ARG A 359 -22.99 -4.44 -10.00
C ARG A 359 -24.50 -4.27 -9.87
N ALA A 360 -24.91 -3.15 -9.28
CA ALA A 360 -26.31 -2.77 -9.10
C ALA A 360 -27.16 -3.81 -8.35
N LEU A 361 -26.54 -4.49 -7.37
CA LEU A 361 -27.26 -5.29 -6.38
C LEU A 361 -27.93 -4.38 -5.33
N ASP A 362 -28.82 -4.93 -4.51
CA ASP A 362 -29.45 -4.18 -3.43
C ASP A 362 -28.41 -3.95 -2.30
N PRO A 363 -27.94 -2.71 -2.07
CA PRO A 363 -26.91 -2.43 -1.07
C PRO A 363 -27.35 -2.77 0.37
N ALA A 364 -28.66 -2.93 0.62
CA ALA A 364 -29.19 -3.28 1.93
C ALA A 364 -29.24 -4.80 2.18
N GLN A 365 -28.95 -5.64 1.19
CA GLN A 365 -29.06 -7.09 1.28
C GLN A 365 -27.71 -7.80 1.33
N TRP A 366 -27.72 -8.98 1.94
CA TRP A 366 -26.60 -9.92 1.86
C TRP A 366 -26.69 -10.70 0.56
N HIS A 367 -25.59 -10.73 -0.17
CA HIS A 367 -25.43 -11.44 -1.42
C HIS A 367 -24.38 -12.54 -1.29
N GLU A 368 -24.54 -13.59 -2.08
CA GLU A 368 -23.53 -14.64 -2.25
C GLU A 368 -22.99 -14.62 -3.68
N LEU A 369 -21.72 -14.23 -3.84
CA LEU A 369 -20.99 -14.35 -5.09
C LEU A 369 -20.22 -15.67 -5.11
N ARG A 370 -20.49 -16.50 -6.11
CA ARG A 370 -19.77 -17.73 -6.37
C ARG A 370 -19.00 -17.60 -7.68
N LEU A 371 -17.74 -18.00 -7.65
CA LEU A 371 -16.87 -18.11 -8.82
C LEU A 371 -16.44 -19.57 -8.99
N ARG A 372 -16.26 -20.03 -10.22
CA ARG A 372 -15.61 -21.29 -10.50
C ARG A 372 -14.69 -21.22 -11.71
N VAL A 373 -13.63 -22.01 -11.71
CA VAL A 373 -12.73 -22.17 -12.87
C VAL A 373 -13.52 -22.80 -14.01
N ALA A 374 -13.59 -22.11 -15.15
CA ALA A 374 -14.33 -22.60 -16.30
C ALA A 374 -13.69 -23.88 -16.85
N GLU A 375 -14.51 -24.82 -17.29
CA GLU A 375 -14.02 -26.06 -17.91
C GLU A 375 -13.36 -25.79 -19.26
N LYS A 376 -13.93 -24.89 -20.07
CA LYS A 376 -13.39 -24.57 -21.38
C LYS A 376 -12.12 -23.71 -21.24
N GLN A 377 -11.02 -24.15 -21.85
CA GLN A 377 -9.86 -23.30 -22.06
C GLN A 377 -10.19 -22.24 -23.12
N PRO A 378 -9.98 -20.95 -22.86
CA PRO A 378 -10.21 -19.90 -23.84
C PRO A 378 -9.29 -20.07 -25.06
N GLU A 379 -9.81 -19.75 -26.24
CA GLU A 379 -9.05 -19.84 -27.48
C GLU A 379 -7.84 -18.91 -27.45
N GLY A 380 -6.66 -19.43 -27.80
CA GLY A 380 -5.39 -18.69 -27.74
C GLY A 380 -4.67 -18.74 -26.39
N SER A 381 -5.33 -19.15 -25.30
CA SER A 381 -4.65 -19.36 -24.03
C SER A 381 -3.80 -20.62 -24.05
N LYS A 382 -2.71 -20.61 -23.29
CA LYS A 382 -1.77 -21.72 -23.07
C LYS A 382 -2.15 -22.59 -21.87
N GLY A 383 -3.23 -22.26 -21.14
CA GLY A 383 -3.66 -22.99 -19.96
C GLY A 383 -5.03 -22.52 -19.44
N ARG A 384 -5.34 -22.92 -18.20
CA ARG A 384 -6.57 -22.53 -17.49
C ARG A 384 -6.29 -21.95 -16.10
N PHE A 385 -5.14 -21.32 -15.93
CA PHE A 385 -4.74 -20.83 -14.60
C PHE A 385 -5.57 -19.61 -14.23
N CYS A 386 -6.13 -19.64 -13.03
CA CYS A 386 -6.74 -18.50 -12.36
C CYS A 386 -5.85 -18.11 -11.19
N ARG A 387 -5.50 -16.82 -11.08
CA ARG A 387 -4.56 -16.29 -10.07
C ARG A 387 -5.16 -15.08 -9.36
N ILE A 388 -5.95 -15.33 -8.32
CA ILE A 388 -6.68 -14.29 -7.61
C ILE A 388 -5.75 -13.62 -6.60
N GLY A 389 -5.56 -12.30 -6.74
CA GLY A 389 -4.82 -11.49 -5.79
C GLY A 389 -5.71 -11.04 -4.63
N VAL A 390 -6.80 -10.33 -4.94
CA VAL A 390 -7.86 -9.96 -3.98
C VAL A 390 -9.21 -9.92 -4.67
N LEU A 391 -10.27 -9.91 -3.85
CA LEU A 391 -11.63 -9.60 -4.26
C LEU A 391 -11.87 -8.10 -4.05
N LEU A 392 -12.74 -7.50 -4.85
CA LEU A 392 -13.14 -6.09 -4.72
C LEU A 392 -14.61 -6.07 -4.29
N VAL A 393 -14.96 -5.37 -3.21
CA VAL A 393 -16.33 -5.31 -2.69
C VAL A 393 -16.68 -3.87 -2.32
N ASN A 394 -17.80 -3.36 -2.81
CA ASN A 394 -18.41 -2.13 -2.28
C ASN A 394 -19.52 -2.54 -1.31
N GLY A 395 -19.16 -2.70 -0.05
CA GLY A 395 -20.07 -3.31 0.94
C GLY A 395 -19.37 -3.78 2.20
N ASP A 396 -20.14 -4.36 3.12
CA ASP A 396 -19.68 -4.97 4.36
C ASP A 396 -19.42 -6.47 4.17
N LEU A 397 -18.52 -7.03 5.00
CA LEU A 397 -18.26 -8.46 5.09
C LEU A 397 -18.58 -8.97 6.50
N GLU A 398 -18.84 -10.26 6.63
CA GLU A 398 -18.89 -10.88 7.95
C GLU A 398 -17.47 -10.92 8.52
N ASP A 399 -17.28 -10.41 9.74
CA ASP A 399 -16.05 -10.65 10.50
C ASP A 399 -16.15 -12.08 11.08
N PRO A 400 -15.32 -13.03 10.63
CA PRO A 400 -15.37 -14.41 11.14
C PRO A 400 -15.02 -14.51 12.63
N TYR A 401 -14.48 -13.44 13.22
CA TYR A 401 -14.12 -13.34 14.64
C TYR A 401 -15.08 -12.44 15.44
N ALA A 402 -16.20 -12.01 14.85
CA ALA A 402 -17.18 -11.16 15.53
C ALA A 402 -17.64 -11.76 16.85
N GLY A 403 -17.63 -10.96 17.92
CA GLY A 403 -18.05 -11.38 19.26
C GLY A 403 -17.02 -12.21 20.04
N MET A 404 -15.87 -12.57 19.44
CA MET A 404 -14.79 -13.24 20.16
C MET A 404 -13.99 -12.25 21.02
N SER A 405 -13.58 -12.68 22.22
CA SER A 405 -12.56 -11.98 22.99
C SER A 405 -11.21 -11.95 22.23
N PRO A 406 -10.29 -11.03 22.55
CA PRO A 406 -8.97 -11.00 21.90
C PRO A 406 -8.23 -12.35 21.95
N LEU A 407 -8.27 -13.06 23.08
CA LEU A 407 -7.65 -14.38 23.22
C LEU A 407 -8.31 -15.44 22.33
N GLN A 408 -9.65 -15.47 22.29
CA GLN A 408 -10.39 -16.39 21.40
C GLN A 408 -10.09 -16.12 19.92
N ARG A 409 -9.91 -14.85 19.54
CA ARG A 409 -9.50 -14.48 18.18
C ARG A 409 -8.09 -14.99 17.85
N LEU A 410 -7.12 -14.86 18.75
CA LEU A 410 -5.77 -15.44 18.56
C LEU A 410 -5.84 -16.96 18.36
N ASP A 411 -6.67 -17.66 19.14
CA ASP A 411 -6.84 -19.11 19.02
C ASP A 411 -7.55 -19.50 17.71
N ALA A 412 -8.62 -18.81 17.33
CA ALA A 412 -9.34 -19.07 16.09
C ALA A 412 -8.46 -18.83 14.85
N MET A 413 -7.67 -17.75 14.84
CA MET A 413 -6.72 -17.46 13.77
C MET A 413 -5.63 -18.55 13.67
N TYR A 414 -5.06 -18.96 14.81
CA TYR A 414 -4.03 -19.99 14.84
C TYR A 414 -4.56 -21.39 14.51
N ALA A 415 -5.83 -21.69 14.79
CA ALA A 415 -6.46 -22.95 14.39
C ALA A 415 -6.57 -23.12 12.86
N GLY A 416 -6.59 -22.01 12.11
CA GLY A 416 -6.51 -22.00 10.65
C GLY A 416 -5.09 -22.03 10.08
N MET A 417 -4.08 -22.19 10.94
CA MET A 417 -2.66 -22.21 10.59
C MET A 417 -2.04 -23.57 10.90
N ASP A 418 -0.94 -23.90 10.24
CA ASP A 418 -0.13 -25.06 10.61
C ASP A 418 0.42 -24.87 12.05
N PRO A 419 0.58 -25.93 12.83
CA PRO A 419 1.11 -25.80 14.19
C PRO A 419 2.61 -25.44 14.16
N LEU A 420 2.99 -24.48 14.99
CA LEU A 420 4.38 -24.07 15.19
C LEU A 420 5.21 -25.22 15.78
N LYS A 421 6.15 -25.72 14.99
CA LYS A 421 7.17 -26.70 15.39
C LYS A 421 8.37 -25.98 16.00
N TYR A 422 8.23 -25.59 17.27
CA TYR A 422 9.28 -24.97 18.06
C TYR A 422 9.33 -25.61 19.44
N THR A 423 10.56 -25.94 19.87
CA THR A 423 10.88 -26.42 21.21
C THR A 423 11.81 -25.41 21.86
N ALA A 424 11.34 -24.79 22.94
CA ALA A 424 12.14 -23.81 23.66
C ALA A 424 13.30 -24.51 24.39
N ARG A 425 14.47 -23.86 24.45
CA ARG A 425 15.67 -24.46 25.06
C ARG A 425 15.41 -24.85 26.53
N PRO A 426 15.97 -25.96 27.04
CA PRO A 426 15.77 -26.36 28.45
C PRO A 426 16.35 -25.35 29.46
N ASP A 427 17.43 -24.69 29.09
CA ASP A 427 18.17 -23.72 29.90
C ASP A 427 17.54 -22.31 29.92
N ARG A 428 16.43 -22.10 29.20
CA ARG A 428 15.71 -20.82 29.19
C ARG A 428 15.36 -20.34 30.60
N TRP A 429 15.35 -19.03 30.76
CA TRP A 429 15.01 -18.27 31.96
C TRP A 429 16.09 -18.24 33.05
N ALA A 430 17.27 -18.78 32.79
CA ALA A 430 18.38 -18.75 33.75
C ALA A 430 18.76 -17.31 34.18
N LEU A 431 18.51 -16.32 33.32
CA LEU A 431 18.86 -14.92 33.53
C LEU A 431 17.63 -14.01 33.70
N ILE A 432 16.42 -14.58 33.69
CA ILE A 432 15.17 -13.88 34.07
C ILE A 432 14.36 -14.56 35.20
N PRO A 433 14.99 -15.05 36.29
CA PRO A 433 14.29 -15.79 37.34
C PRO A 433 13.22 -14.97 38.08
N LYS A 434 13.40 -13.66 38.28
CA LYS A 434 12.44 -12.80 39.00
C LYS A 434 11.18 -12.57 38.16
N SER A 435 11.34 -12.38 36.86
CA SER A 435 10.24 -12.27 35.91
C SER A 435 9.41 -13.55 35.93
N MET A 436 10.07 -14.71 35.86
CA MET A 436 9.37 -16.01 35.94
C MET A 436 8.71 -16.25 37.29
N ALA A 437 9.34 -15.84 38.40
CA ALA A 437 8.73 -15.90 39.73
C ALA A 437 7.44 -15.06 39.77
N ARG A 438 7.49 -13.81 39.28
CA ARG A 438 6.32 -12.92 39.19
C ARG A 438 5.20 -13.52 38.32
N LEU A 439 5.53 -14.13 37.18
CA LEU A 439 4.54 -14.82 36.35
C LEU A 439 3.84 -15.94 37.13
N ARG A 440 4.59 -16.77 37.87
CA ARG A 440 4.04 -17.91 38.62
C ARG A 440 3.27 -17.52 39.87
N GLU A 441 3.79 -16.57 40.63
CA GLU A 441 3.26 -16.15 41.93
C GLU A 441 2.10 -15.15 41.78
N GLY A 442 2.06 -14.42 40.67
CA GLY A 442 1.03 -13.43 40.36
C GLY A 442 1.43 -11.98 40.70
N GLY A 443 0.45 -11.08 40.63
CA GLY A 443 0.66 -9.64 40.77
C GLY A 443 0.74 -8.93 39.42
N THR A 444 1.55 -7.88 39.30
CA THR A 444 1.78 -7.18 38.01
C THR A 444 3.24 -7.27 37.64
N ILE A 445 3.52 -7.60 36.38
CA ILE A 445 4.85 -7.51 35.77
C ILE A 445 4.81 -6.43 34.70
N LYS A 446 5.74 -5.46 34.78
CA LYS A 446 5.91 -4.43 33.75
C LYS A 446 6.97 -4.83 32.73
N VAL A 447 6.55 -4.95 31.48
CA VAL A 447 7.40 -5.36 30.36
C VAL A 447 7.57 -4.20 29.39
N VAL A 448 8.81 -3.71 29.20
CA VAL A 448 9.10 -2.69 28.19
C VAL A 448 9.73 -3.37 26.98
N LEU A 449 9.17 -3.15 25.80
CA LEU A 449 9.73 -3.59 24.53
C LEU A 449 10.40 -2.40 23.85
N LEU A 450 11.73 -2.45 23.73
CA LEU A 450 12.58 -1.42 23.13
C LEU A 450 13.06 -1.87 21.75
N GLY A 451 12.93 -1.00 20.75
CA GLY A 451 13.40 -1.27 19.40
C GLY A 451 12.67 -0.44 18.36
N ASP A 452 12.34 -1.06 17.24
CA ASP A 452 11.68 -0.43 16.09
C ASP A 452 10.23 -0.90 15.92
N SER A 453 9.67 -0.73 14.73
CA SER A 453 8.32 -1.15 14.40
C SER A 453 8.09 -2.66 14.50
N ILE A 454 9.13 -3.50 14.43
CA ILE A 454 9.00 -4.94 14.64
C ILE A 454 8.74 -5.22 16.11
N MET A 455 9.44 -4.54 17.02
CA MET A 455 9.15 -4.64 18.46
C MET A 455 7.78 -4.07 18.82
N ASN A 456 7.29 -3.08 18.07
CA ASN A 456 5.91 -2.66 18.16
C ASN A 456 4.93 -3.79 17.79
N GLN A 457 5.17 -4.51 16.70
CA GLN A 457 4.34 -5.66 16.32
C GLN A 457 4.47 -6.82 17.31
N THR A 458 5.65 -7.09 17.84
CA THR A 458 5.86 -8.08 18.90
C THR A 458 5.06 -7.71 20.14
N CYS A 459 5.09 -6.45 20.57
CA CYS A 459 4.29 -5.96 21.70
C CYS A 459 2.80 -6.17 21.45
N HIS A 460 2.30 -5.86 20.26
CA HIS A 460 0.87 -5.95 19.93
C HIS A 460 0.43 -7.31 19.36
N SER A 461 1.30 -8.32 19.38
CA SER A 461 1.02 -9.67 18.85
C SER A 461 -0.02 -10.46 19.67
N GLY A 462 -0.30 -10.02 20.89
CA GLY A 462 -1.20 -10.71 21.82
C GLY A 462 -0.53 -11.81 22.64
N PHE A 463 0.81 -11.92 22.58
CA PHE A 463 1.55 -12.93 23.35
C PHE A 463 1.26 -12.89 24.86
N GLU A 464 0.98 -11.72 25.42
CA GLU A 464 0.65 -11.54 26.83
C GLU A 464 -0.63 -12.28 27.21
N LEU A 465 -1.61 -12.36 26.32
CA LEU A 465 -2.85 -13.07 26.57
C LEU A 465 -2.60 -14.58 26.60
N LEU A 466 -1.74 -15.07 25.71
CA LEU A 466 -1.31 -16.47 25.68
C LEU A 466 -0.49 -16.84 26.92
N VAL A 467 0.39 -15.95 27.37
CA VAL A 467 1.18 -16.15 28.59
C VAL A 467 0.28 -16.08 29.83
N GLN A 468 -0.61 -15.10 29.95
CA GLN A 468 -1.57 -15.01 31.06
C GLN A 468 -2.54 -16.21 31.10
N ARG A 469 -2.86 -16.83 29.96
CA ARG A 469 -3.62 -18.09 29.96
C ARG A 469 -2.89 -19.20 30.71
N MET A 470 -1.56 -19.26 30.63
CA MET A 470 -0.72 -20.22 31.38
C MET A 470 -0.43 -19.77 32.82
N TYR A 471 -0.49 -18.47 33.07
CA TYR A 471 -0.21 -17.84 34.37
C TYR A 471 -1.37 -16.91 34.76
N PRO A 472 -2.53 -17.43 35.20
CA PRO A 472 -3.76 -16.64 35.32
C PRO A 472 -3.75 -15.58 36.43
N ASN A 473 -2.80 -15.67 37.37
CA ASN A 473 -2.72 -14.79 38.54
C ASN A 473 -1.87 -13.53 38.30
N VAL A 474 -1.20 -13.43 37.14
CA VAL A 474 -0.37 -12.27 36.79
C VAL A 474 -1.09 -11.37 35.80
N LYS A 475 -0.93 -10.06 35.98
CA LYS A 475 -1.22 -9.04 34.98
C LYS A 475 0.08 -8.63 34.30
N ILE A 476 0.13 -8.74 32.98
CA ILE A 476 1.26 -8.27 32.17
C ILE A 476 0.94 -6.85 31.70
N ASP A 477 1.63 -5.86 32.26
CA ASP A 477 1.58 -4.46 31.85
C ASP A 477 2.71 -4.18 30.85
N LYS A 478 2.39 -4.22 29.55
CA LYS A 478 3.37 -4.08 28.48
C LYS A 478 3.41 -2.66 27.90
N VAL A 479 4.60 -2.18 27.58
CA VAL A 479 4.84 -0.88 26.93
C VAL A 479 5.61 -1.10 25.64
N ALA A 480 5.02 -0.71 24.51
CA ALA A 480 5.75 -0.57 23.25
C ALA A 480 6.49 0.77 23.25
N SER A 481 7.74 0.78 23.70
CA SER A 481 8.57 2.00 23.74
C SER A 481 9.52 2.01 22.56
N VAL A 482 8.99 2.41 21.40
CA VAL A 482 9.65 2.24 20.11
C VAL A 482 9.66 3.52 19.28
N ARG A 483 10.59 3.58 18.33
CA ARG A 483 10.64 4.56 17.25
C ARG A 483 11.02 3.83 15.97
N GLY A 484 10.17 3.96 14.95
CA GLY A 484 10.40 3.34 13.65
C GLY A 484 11.77 3.70 13.07
N SER A 485 12.39 2.75 12.37
CA SER A 485 13.71 2.91 11.72
C SER A 485 14.88 3.25 12.65
N THR A 486 14.77 3.00 13.96
CA THR A 486 15.84 3.25 14.93
C THR A 486 16.16 2.03 15.79
N GLY A 487 17.41 1.93 16.22
CA GLY A 487 17.90 0.89 17.14
C GLY A 487 18.65 1.51 18.33
N CYS A 488 19.38 0.70 19.08
CA CYS A 488 20.12 1.16 20.25
C CYS A 488 21.19 2.20 19.92
N TRP A 489 21.71 2.22 18.68
CA TRP A 489 22.58 3.27 18.17
C TRP A 489 21.97 4.67 18.26
N TRP A 490 20.63 4.79 18.29
CA TRP A 490 19.92 6.04 18.49
C TRP A 490 19.54 6.24 19.96
N TYR A 491 19.09 5.19 20.64
CA TYR A 491 18.63 5.28 22.04
C TYR A 491 19.74 5.59 23.04
N LYS A 492 20.99 5.19 22.76
CA LYS A 492 22.14 5.44 23.66
C LYS A 492 22.49 6.92 23.83
N ASP A 493 22.07 7.77 22.89
CA ASP A 493 22.43 9.19 22.85
C ASP A 493 21.32 10.08 23.41
N GLU A 494 21.67 11.34 23.72
CA GLU A 494 20.73 12.40 24.12
C GLU A 494 19.80 12.03 25.29
N ASN A 495 20.30 11.19 26.21
CA ASN A 495 19.56 10.72 27.39
C ASN A 495 18.23 10.01 27.06
N ARG A 496 18.09 9.45 25.86
CA ARG A 496 16.84 8.79 25.41
C ARG A 496 16.53 7.51 26.18
N VAL A 497 17.53 6.83 26.75
CA VAL A 497 17.30 5.69 27.66
C VAL A 497 16.41 6.09 28.85
N GLU A 498 16.51 7.32 29.35
CA GLU A 498 15.64 7.82 30.42
C GLU A 498 14.18 7.81 29.97
N GLU A 499 13.88 8.47 28.85
CA GLU A 499 12.51 8.64 28.35
C GLU A 499 11.89 7.35 27.83
N TYR A 500 12.69 6.51 27.15
CA TYR A 500 12.20 5.31 26.48
C TYR A 500 12.24 4.06 27.35
N VAL A 501 13.03 4.02 28.43
CA VAL A 501 13.15 2.83 29.27
C VAL A 501 12.88 3.16 30.73
N LEU A 502 13.70 4.01 31.34
CA LEU A 502 13.75 4.16 32.80
C LEU A 502 12.50 4.79 33.39
N LYS A 503 11.90 5.74 32.68
CA LYS A 503 10.61 6.37 33.02
C LYS A 503 9.49 5.35 33.23
N HIS A 504 9.56 4.21 32.56
CA HIS A 504 8.54 3.17 32.68
C HIS A 504 8.77 2.25 33.88
N ASN A 505 9.99 2.21 34.45
CA ASN A 505 10.37 1.32 35.56
C ASN A 505 10.03 -0.17 35.27
N PRO A 506 10.65 -0.78 34.25
CA PRO A 506 10.37 -2.17 33.87
C PRO A 506 10.83 -3.18 34.93
N ASP A 507 10.07 -4.28 35.08
CA ASP A 507 10.58 -5.52 35.69
C ASP A 507 11.40 -6.32 34.65
N LEU A 508 10.92 -6.33 33.39
CA LEU A 508 11.54 -7.00 32.25
C LEU A 508 11.70 -6.03 31.06
N LEU A 509 12.91 -5.90 30.55
CA LEU A 509 13.23 -5.14 29.34
C LEU A 509 13.54 -6.10 28.18
N MET A 510 12.73 -6.06 27.12
CA MET A 510 12.97 -6.81 25.89
C MET A 510 13.56 -5.88 24.83
N ILE A 511 14.77 -6.18 24.35
CA ILE A 511 15.45 -5.39 23.30
C ILE A 511 15.52 -6.22 22.02
N GLY A 512 15.04 -5.67 20.91
CA GLY A 512 15.09 -6.35 19.61
C GLY A 512 14.84 -5.41 18.43
N GLY A 513 14.38 -5.97 17.31
CA GLY A 513 14.09 -5.24 16.07
C GLY A 513 15.12 -5.46 14.96
N ILE A 514 14.82 -4.95 13.76
CA ILE A 514 15.68 -5.07 12.57
C ILE A 514 16.60 -3.85 12.36
N SER A 515 16.32 -2.74 13.05
CA SER A 515 16.98 -1.44 12.83
C SER A 515 18.27 -1.26 13.64
N GLN A 516 18.84 -2.35 14.15
CA GLN A 516 20.02 -2.36 15.01
C GLN A 516 21.34 -2.16 14.25
N ARG A 517 21.33 -2.29 12.91
CA ARG A 517 22.51 -2.08 12.02
C ARG A 517 23.70 -2.98 12.36
N ASP A 518 23.43 -4.19 12.83
CA ASP A 518 24.41 -5.15 13.32
C ASP A 518 25.31 -4.61 14.47
N ASP A 519 24.92 -3.50 15.09
CA ASP A 519 25.68 -2.77 16.12
C ASP A 519 25.32 -3.24 17.53
N VAL A 520 25.95 -4.34 17.94
CA VAL A 520 25.80 -4.89 19.31
C VAL A 520 26.46 -4.02 20.38
N ASP A 521 27.43 -3.18 20.03
CA ASP A 521 28.12 -2.29 20.98
C ASP A 521 27.18 -1.20 21.48
N SER A 522 26.33 -0.65 20.60
CA SER A 522 25.28 0.26 21.01
C SER A 522 24.23 -0.40 21.91
N ILE A 523 23.93 -1.69 21.70
CA ILE A 523 23.04 -2.43 22.60
C ILE A 523 23.70 -2.58 23.99
N ARG A 524 25.01 -2.90 24.03
CA ARG A 524 25.80 -2.96 25.25
C ARG A 524 25.72 -1.65 26.05
N GLU A 525 25.94 -0.53 25.37
CA GLU A 525 25.88 0.80 25.98
C GLU A 525 24.50 1.10 26.58
N VAL A 526 23.41 0.80 25.87
CA VAL A 526 22.05 0.95 26.43
C VAL A 526 21.85 0.07 27.66
N ILE A 527 22.32 -1.18 27.65
CA ILE A 527 22.27 -2.08 28.80
C ILE A 527 23.00 -1.46 30.00
N HIS A 528 24.20 -0.91 29.79
CA HIS A 528 25.00 -0.27 30.83
C HIS A 528 24.31 0.98 31.39
N GLN A 529 23.76 1.84 30.53
CA GLN A 529 22.99 3.01 30.95
C GLN A 529 21.76 2.63 31.78
N VAL A 530 21.02 1.59 31.36
CA VAL A 530 19.87 1.09 32.13
C VAL A 530 20.32 0.61 33.51
N ARG A 531 21.33 -0.27 33.54
CA ARG A 531 21.87 -0.87 34.77
C ARG A 531 22.51 0.14 35.73
N SER A 532 22.98 1.27 35.24
CA SER A 532 23.51 2.34 36.09
C SER A 532 22.45 2.96 37.02
N LYS A 533 21.16 2.85 36.67
CA LYS A 533 20.04 3.52 37.37
C LYS A 533 18.96 2.55 37.88
N GLN A 534 18.66 1.50 37.13
CA GLN A 534 17.64 0.49 37.46
C GLN A 534 18.19 -0.91 37.17
N GLN A 535 17.61 -1.96 37.74
CA GLN A 535 18.08 -3.35 37.55
C GLN A 535 16.97 -4.27 37.05
N PRO A 536 16.34 -3.97 35.88
CA PRO A 536 15.42 -4.90 35.25
C PRO A 536 16.16 -6.15 34.79
N GLU A 537 15.44 -7.26 34.67
CA GLU A 537 15.93 -8.39 33.88
C GLU A 537 15.83 -8.05 32.39
N ILE A 538 16.77 -8.52 31.59
CA ILE A 538 16.88 -8.12 30.18
C ILE A 538 16.83 -9.35 29.29
N LEU A 539 15.99 -9.30 28.26
CA LEU A 539 15.86 -10.31 27.21
C LEU A 539 16.25 -9.70 25.86
N LEU A 540 17.28 -10.24 25.22
CA LEU A 540 17.69 -9.88 23.86
C LEU A 540 17.01 -10.81 22.85
N ILE A 541 16.41 -10.22 21.82
CA ILE A 541 15.60 -10.94 20.83
C ILE A 541 16.15 -10.69 19.43
N THR A 542 16.43 -11.76 18.68
CA THR A 542 16.90 -11.66 17.29
C THR A 542 15.81 -11.13 16.35
N PRO A 543 16.16 -10.58 15.16
CA PRO A 543 15.16 -10.06 14.23
C PRO A 543 14.29 -11.18 13.63
N ALA A 544 12.98 -10.99 13.57
CA ALA A 544 12.04 -12.01 13.07
C ALA A 544 11.84 -11.94 11.54
N PHE A 545 11.42 -10.77 11.05
CA PHE A 545 11.06 -10.54 9.64
C PHE A 545 11.34 -9.06 9.28
N GLY A 546 11.30 -8.73 7.98
CA GLY A 546 11.57 -7.39 7.49
C GLY A 546 11.47 -7.21 5.98
N ALA A 547 12.18 -6.24 5.43
CA ALA A 547 12.20 -5.99 3.99
C ALA A 547 12.81 -7.17 3.22
N GLU A 548 12.16 -7.58 2.12
CA GLU A 548 12.68 -8.63 1.23
C GLU A 548 14.12 -8.32 0.79
N GLY A 549 14.95 -9.37 0.74
CA GLY A 549 16.38 -9.25 0.42
C GLY A 549 17.30 -8.97 1.61
N SER A 550 16.77 -8.58 2.78
CA SER A 550 17.58 -8.37 3.99
C SER A 550 18.37 -9.63 4.39
N ASN A 551 19.56 -9.49 4.96
CA ASN A 551 20.42 -10.64 5.32
C ASN A 551 19.73 -11.62 6.29
N HIS A 552 18.95 -11.12 7.27
CA HIS A 552 18.19 -11.97 8.20
C HIS A 552 17.03 -12.74 7.55
N ILE A 553 16.76 -12.49 6.25
CA ILE A 553 15.79 -13.22 5.42
C ILE A 553 16.49 -14.17 4.46
N THR A 554 17.60 -13.72 3.85
CA THR A 554 18.26 -14.47 2.76
C THR A 554 19.37 -15.40 3.25
N LYS A 555 19.86 -15.21 4.47
CA LYS A 555 21.02 -15.93 5.03
C LYS A 555 20.76 -16.54 6.41
N TRP A 556 19.50 -16.62 6.84
CA TRP A 556 19.18 -17.22 8.14
C TRP A 556 19.47 -18.73 8.15
N THR A 557 19.66 -19.27 9.34
CA THR A 557 19.93 -20.68 9.62
C THR A 557 19.08 -21.14 10.81
N CYS A 558 18.70 -22.42 10.85
CA CYS A 558 17.94 -23.00 11.96
C CYS A 558 18.68 -22.90 13.29
N GLU A 559 20.00 -23.07 13.26
CA GLU A 559 20.88 -22.95 14.42
C GLU A 559 21.83 -21.77 14.24
N ILE A 560 22.13 -21.10 15.35
CA ILE A 560 23.15 -20.04 15.38
C ILE A 560 24.50 -20.72 15.53
N ASP A 561 25.43 -20.45 14.60
CA ASP A 561 26.84 -20.78 14.82
C ASP A 561 27.41 -19.88 15.93
N PRO A 562 27.81 -20.42 17.10
CA PRO A 562 28.35 -19.61 18.18
C PRO A 562 29.65 -18.88 17.83
N ASN A 563 30.36 -19.33 16.79
CA ASN A 563 31.56 -18.70 16.25
C ASN A 563 31.27 -17.83 15.01
N GLY A 564 30.02 -17.78 14.56
CA GLY A 564 29.59 -17.00 13.41
C GLY A 564 29.83 -15.50 13.64
N THR A 565 30.01 -14.76 12.55
CA THR A 565 30.23 -13.29 12.59
C THR A 565 28.98 -12.49 12.24
N ASP A 566 27.86 -13.17 11.96
CA ASP A 566 26.58 -12.52 11.71
C ASP A 566 25.98 -11.90 12.99
N TYR A 567 24.97 -11.07 12.79
CA TYR A 567 24.32 -10.36 13.87
C TYR A 567 23.69 -11.27 14.94
N ARG A 568 23.11 -12.43 14.58
CA ARG A 568 22.49 -13.35 15.55
C ARG A 568 23.55 -13.95 16.46
N ALA A 569 24.68 -14.36 15.88
CA ALA A 569 25.82 -14.87 16.63
C ALA A 569 26.43 -13.79 17.55
N ASN A 570 26.62 -12.57 17.04
CA ASN A 570 27.09 -11.42 17.84
C ASN A 570 26.14 -11.09 18.99
N LEU A 571 24.83 -11.08 18.75
CA LEU A 571 23.81 -10.78 19.76
C LEU A 571 23.75 -11.87 20.84
N MET A 572 23.89 -13.14 20.46
CA MET A 572 23.96 -14.26 21.40
C MET A 572 25.19 -14.17 22.31
N ARG A 573 26.35 -13.81 21.75
CA ARG A 573 27.58 -13.59 22.54
C ARG A 573 27.44 -12.39 23.47
N LEU A 574 26.90 -11.27 22.98
CA LEU A 574 26.59 -10.10 23.82
C LEU A 574 25.70 -10.49 25.00
N ALA A 575 24.64 -11.27 24.76
CA ALA A 575 23.74 -11.72 25.81
C ALA A 575 24.49 -12.49 26.91
N ALA A 576 25.40 -13.38 26.53
CA ALA A 576 26.23 -14.13 27.46
C ALA A 576 27.21 -13.21 28.23
N GLU A 577 27.91 -12.31 27.54
CA GLU A 577 28.85 -11.34 28.13
C GLU A 577 28.16 -10.43 29.14
N GLU A 578 27.00 -9.88 28.77
CA GLU A 578 26.22 -8.94 29.56
C GLU A 578 25.25 -9.64 30.52
N LYS A 579 25.27 -10.98 30.64
CA LYS A 579 24.34 -11.73 31.50
C LYS A 579 22.87 -11.33 31.26
N CYS A 580 22.49 -11.20 30.00
CA CYS A 580 21.12 -11.02 29.56
C CYS A 580 20.55 -12.35 29.05
N GLU A 581 19.27 -12.57 29.26
CA GLU A 581 18.58 -13.69 28.65
C GLU A 581 18.51 -13.51 27.13
N PHE A 582 18.44 -14.61 26.38
CA PHE A 582 18.48 -14.59 24.91
C PHE A 582 17.34 -15.44 24.32
N LEU A 583 16.65 -14.90 23.32
CA LEU A 583 15.67 -15.61 22.51
C LEU A 583 15.98 -15.43 21.03
N ASP A 584 16.28 -16.54 20.36
CA ASP A 584 16.32 -16.58 18.91
C ASP A 584 14.90 -16.66 18.33
N MET A 585 14.39 -15.51 17.89
CA MET A 585 13.11 -15.39 17.19
C MET A 585 13.24 -15.70 15.69
N THR A 586 14.42 -15.47 15.09
CA THR A 586 14.65 -15.66 13.65
C THR A 586 14.40 -17.10 13.23
N ALA A 587 15.05 -18.08 13.88
CA ALA A 587 14.96 -19.48 13.48
C ALA A 587 13.53 -20.04 13.47
N PRO A 588 12.76 -19.98 14.59
CA PRO A 588 11.43 -20.57 14.58
C PRO A 588 10.46 -19.82 13.65
N TRP A 589 10.64 -18.51 13.46
CA TRP A 589 9.79 -17.74 12.55
C TRP A 589 10.01 -18.15 11.09
N TRP A 590 11.26 -18.23 10.64
CA TRP A 590 11.56 -18.61 9.25
C TRP A 590 11.42 -20.10 8.97
N GLN A 591 11.67 -20.96 9.96
CA GLN A 591 11.38 -22.39 9.84
C GLN A 591 9.88 -22.60 9.61
N TYR A 592 9.02 -21.85 10.31
CA TYR A 592 7.59 -21.89 10.08
C TYR A 592 7.22 -21.51 8.65
N VAL A 593 7.78 -20.40 8.14
CA VAL A 593 7.51 -19.96 6.76
C VAL A 593 7.91 -21.05 5.75
N LEU A 594 9.10 -21.65 5.93
CA LEU A 594 9.58 -22.73 5.07
C LEU A 594 8.65 -23.96 5.12
N ASP A 595 8.31 -24.43 6.33
CA ASP A 595 7.50 -25.62 6.54
C ASP A 595 6.05 -25.48 6.03
N SER A 596 5.51 -24.25 6.02
CA SER A 596 4.14 -23.98 5.60
C SER A 596 3.89 -24.17 4.10
N GLY A 597 4.97 -24.20 3.29
CA GLY A 597 4.87 -24.20 1.83
C GLY A 597 4.23 -22.93 1.25
N LYS A 598 4.09 -21.86 2.04
CA LYS A 598 3.55 -20.56 1.61
C LYS A 598 4.69 -19.59 1.31
N THR A 599 4.47 -18.68 0.38
CA THR A 599 5.42 -17.59 0.08
C THR A 599 5.54 -16.64 1.27
N TYR A 600 6.69 -15.97 1.44
CA TYR A 600 6.90 -14.98 2.51
C TYR A 600 5.83 -13.86 2.48
N GLY A 601 5.40 -13.46 1.28
CA GLY A 601 4.31 -12.51 1.10
C GLY A 601 3.01 -12.88 1.83
N TRP A 602 2.73 -14.18 2.03
CA TRP A 602 1.57 -14.69 2.77
C TRP A 602 1.53 -14.25 4.24
N PHE A 603 2.69 -13.92 4.82
CA PHE A 603 2.84 -13.54 6.22
C PHE A 603 3.08 -12.05 6.42
N ARG A 604 3.02 -11.25 5.34
CA ARG A 604 3.28 -9.80 5.37
C ARG A 604 2.04 -8.97 5.10
N GLY A 605 1.94 -7.83 5.79
CA GLY A 605 0.92 -6.81 5.58
C GLY A 605 1.40 -5.67 4.70
N ASP A 606 2.70 -5.39 4.71
CA ASP A 606 3.32 -4.39 3.83
C ASP A 606 4.74 -4.82 3.38
N ALA A 607 5.58 -3.88 2.97
CA ALA A 607 6.96 -4.17 2.55
C ALA A 607 7.86 -4.68 3.68
N VAL A 608 7.54 -4.40 4.94
CA VAL A 608 8.39 -4.66 6.10
C VAL A 608 7.65 -5.47 7.17
N HIS A 609 6.38 -5.16 7.42
CA HIS A 609 5.63 -5.64 8.56
C HIS A 609 4.89 -6.94 8.30
N ALA A 610 4.77 -7.77 9.33
CA ALA A 610 3.93 -8.95 9.32
C ALA A 610 2.45 -8.58 9.22
N ASN A 611 1.66 -9.43 8.57
CA ASN A 611 0.20 -9.40 8.74
C ASN A 611 -0.20 -10.19 10.00
N GLU A 612 -1.50 -10.30 10.21
CA GLU A 612 -2.10 -11.07 11.29
C GLU A 612 -1.52 -12.50 11.45
N ARG A 613 -1.29 -13.24 10.35
CA ARG A 613 -0.67 -14.59 10.39
C ARG A 613 0.78 -14.52 10.84
N GLY A 614 1.57 -13.60 10.28
CA GLY A 614 2.97 -13.42 10.69
C GLY A 614 3.11 -13.02 12.17
N THR A 615 2.15 -12.24 12.70
CA THR A 615 2.11 -11.89 14.12
C THR A 615 1.70 -13.05 15.02
N GLN A 616 0.86 -13.99 14.55
CA GLN A 616 0.58 -15.22 15.31
C GLN A 616 1.85 -16.05 15.53
N ILE A 617 2.74 -16.11 14.53
CA ILE A 617 4.01 -16.83 14.69
C ILE A 617 4.84 -16.21 15.83
N LEU A 618 4.96 -14.87 15.88
CA LEU A 618 5.63 -14.17 16.99
C LEU A 618 5.01 -14.55 18.35
N ALA A 619 3.68 -14.44 18.45
CA ALA A 619 2.96 -14.69 19.69
C ALA A 619 3.14 -16.14 20.17
N ARG A 620 3.12 -17.12 19.26
CA ARG A 620 3.26 -18.54 19.57
C ARG A 620 4.70 -18.94 19.90
N VAL A 621 5.71 -18.28 19.33
CA VAL A 621 7.11 -18.44 19.76
C VAL A 621 7.27 -17.94 21.20
N LEU A 622 6.74 -16.77 21.54
CA LEU A 622 6.78 -16.23 22.91
C LEU A 622 5.96 -17.08 23.89
N GLU A 623 4.79 -17.56 23.50
CA GLU A 623 3.99 -18.50 24.29
C GLU A 623 4.83 -19.74 24.65
N LYS A 624 5.43 -20.41 23.66
CA LYS A 624 6.28 -21.58 23.90
C LYS A 624 7.53 -21.26 24.70
N TYR A 625 8.12 -20.08 24.50
CA TYR A 625 9.28 -19.64 25.27
C TYR A 625 8.94 -19.48 26.76
N PHE A 626 7.78 -18.90 27.09
CA PHE A 626 7.32 -18.70 28.47
C PHE A 626 6.51 -19.87 29.04
N ALA A 627 6.19 -20.88 28.25
CA ALA A 627 5.45 -22.07 28.69
C ALA A 627 6.19 -22.82 29.81
N PRO A 628 5.49 -23.31 30.85
CA PRO A 628 6.07 -24.11 31.91
C PRO A 628 7.02 -25.19 31.38
N LYS A 629 8.13 -25.44 32.09
CA LYS A 629 9.03 -26.55 31.74
C LYS A 629 8.25 -27.85 31.97
N GLU A 630 8.29 -28.74 30.98
CA GLU A 630 7.77 -30.11 31.08
C GLU A 630 8.57 -30.94 32.08
#